data_AF-J9E3V9-F1
#
_entry.id   AF-J9E3V9-F1
#
_cell.length_a   1.000
_cell.length_b   1.000
_cell.length_c   1.000
_cell.angle_alpha   90.00
_cell.angle_beta   90.00
_cell.angle_gamma   90.00
#
_symmetry.space_group_name_H-M   'P 1'
#
loop_
_entity.id
_entity.type
_entity.pdbx_description
1 polymer ?
#
loop_
_entity_poly.entity_id
_entity_poly.type
_entity_poly.pdbx_seq_one_letter_code
_entity_poly.pdbx_strand_id
1 'polypeptide(L)'
;YYQWVPFILGLQGILFYLPSLIWQLLNWQSGIALKGIVLMSQDVSNMQSDKRKDSVTVVATHIYDSLKTQRNLMRRNPISLLLYKGFYLTLLYILVKFIYVLQAITQFVLLNSFLGTDYTFWGFEILRDLANGREWQESGHFPRVTMCDFDVRVLGNKHRHTVQCVLMINMFNEKVYLFLWWWILLVILATIASLVYWYCMSFLETQQYSFIAQYLRVYGLLDGQGK
;
A
#
# COMPACT_ATOMS: atom_id res chain seq x y z
N TYR A 1 14.19 12.18 20.80
CA TYR A 1 13.53 11.53 19.64
C TYR A 1 14.52 11.07 18.56
N TYR A 2 15.64 11.78 18.32
CA TYR A 2 16.61 11.47 17.25
C TYR A 2 17.12 10.01 17.20
N GLN A 3 17.38 9.39 18.35
CA GLN A 3 17.84 8.00 18.42
C GLN A 3 16.81 7.00 17.88
N TRP A 4 15.52 7.34 17.97
CA TRP A 4 14.40 6.46 17.60
C TRP A 4 14.01 6.59 16.13
N VAL A 5 14.43 7.65 15.45
CA VAL A 5 14.14 7.93 14.04
C VAL A 5 14.41 6.72 13.14
N PRO A 6 15.62 6.14 13.09
CA PRO A 6 15.90 5.01 12.17
C PRO A 6 15.09 3.76 12.52
N PHE A 7 14.83 3.50 13.80
CA PHE A 7 14.04 2.34 14.23
C PHE A 7 12.58 2.48 13.84
N ILE A 8 12.01 3.68 13.99
CA ILE A 8 10.63 3.96 13.61
C ILE A 8 10.47 3.90 12.09
N LEU A 9 11.38 4.49 11.32
CA LEU A 9 11.36 4.39 9.86
C LEU A 9 11.49 2.93 9.39
N GLY A 10 12.35 2.14 10.03
CA GLY A 10 12.47 0.70 9.77
C GLY A 10 11.17 -0.05 10.06
N LEU A 11 10.53 0.24 11.20
CA LEU A 11 9.23 -0.33 11.57
C LEU A 11 8.13 0.07 10.58
N GLN A 12 8.07 1.33 10.16
CA GLN A 12 7.12 1.80 9.14
C GLN A 12 7.30 1.03 7.83
N GLY A 13 8.55 0.79 7.41
CA GLY A 13 8.86 -0.04 6.23
C GLY A 13 8.34 -1.47 6.35
N ILE A 14 8.50 -2.11 7.51
CA ILE A 14 7.97 -3.45 7.78
C ILE A 14 6.43 -3.43 7.75
N LEU A 15 5.80 -2.44 8.37
CA LEU A 15 4.35 -2.31 8.41
C LEU A 15 3.74 -2.12 7.01
N PHE A 16 4.40 -1.41 6.09
CA PHE A 16 3.97 -1.29 4.70
C PHE A 16 3.95 -2.63 3.94
N TYR A 17 4.71 -3.63 4.39
CA TYR A 17 4.73 -4.97 3.79
C TYR A 17 3.62 -5.90 4.32
N LEU A 18 2.96 -5.54 5.44
CA LEU A 18 1.92 -6.37 6.05
C LEU A 18 0.72 -6.65 5.12
N PRO A 19 0.17 -5.68 4.37
CA PRO A 19 -0.95 -5.94 3.46
C PRO A 19 -0.64 -7.00 2.40
N SER A 20 0.58 -7.01 1.86
CA SER A 20 0.99 -8.02 0.89
C SER A 20 1.09 -9.41 1.51
N LEU A 21 1.54 -9.51 2.77
CA LEU A 21 1.54 -10.77 3.50
C LEU A 21 0.12 -11.26 3.76
N ILE A 22 -0.77 -10.37 4.20
CA ILE A 22 -2.20 -10.67 4.42
C ILE A 22 -2.83 -11.19 3.13
N TRP A 23 -2.58 -10.53 1.99
CA TRP A 23 -3.06 -11.00 0.68
C TRP A 23 -2.52 -12.39 0.34
N GLN A 24 -1.22 -12.64 0.52
CA GLN A 24 -0.62 -13.94 0.21
C GLN A 24 -1.21 -15.07 1.08
N LEU A 25 -1.40 -14.82 2.37
CA LEU A 25 -1.97 -15.78 3.32
C LEU A 25 -3.45 -16.06 3.01
N LEU A 26 -4.25 -15.01 2.79
CA LEU A 26 -5.67 -15.15 2.47
C LEU A 26 -5.90 -15.79 1.10
N ASN A 27 -5.04 -15.49 0.11
CA ASN A 27 -5.09 -16.12 -1.20
C ASN A 27 -4.73 -17.62 -1.12
N TRP A 28 -3.75 -17.99 -0.30
CA TRP A 28 -3.40 -19.40 -0.06
C TRP A 28 -4.58 -20.17 0.55
N GLN A 29 -5.26 -19.59 1.55
CA GLN A 29 -6.45 -20.19 2.16
C GLN A 29 -7.64 -20.30 1.19
N SER A 30 -7.69 -19.47 0.16
CA SER A 30 -8.76 -19.49 -0.84
C SER A 30 -8.65 -20.69 -1.80
N GLY A 31 -7.55 -21.46 -1.75
CA GLY A 31 -7.37 -22.68 -2.55
C GLY A 31 -7.16 -22.45 -4.06
N ILE A 32 -7.17 -21.20 -4.50
CA ILE A 32 -6.93 -20.81 -5.89
C ILE A 32 -5.50 -20.30 -6.01
N ALA A 33 -4.65 -21.04 -6.70
CA ALA A 33 -3.29 -20.63 -7.03
C ALA A 33 -3.29 -19.51 -8.10
N LEU A 34 -3.78 -18.31 -7.76
CA LEU A 34 -3.85 -17.16 -8.68
C LEU A 34 -2.50 -16.88 -9.36
N LYS A 35 -1.39 -16.89 -8.61
CA LYS A 35 -0.04 -16.75 -9.18
C LYS A 35 0.26 -17.82 -10.24
N GLY A 36 -0.10 -19.07 -9.97
CA GLY A 36 0.09 -20.18 -10.92
C GLY A 36 -0.77 -20.01 -12.17
N ILE A 37 -2.04 -19.63 -12.01
CA ILE A 37 -2.96 -19.40 -13.13
C ILE A 37 -2.47 -18.25 -14.02
N VAL A 38 -2.01 -17.13 -13.42
CA VAL A 38 -1.49 -15.99 -14.19
C VAL A 38 -0.23 -16.37 -14.94
N LEU A 39 0.73 -17.05 -14.30
CA LEU A 39 1.97 -17.49 -14.95
C LEU A 39 1.68 -18.46 -16.10
N MET A 40 0.82 -19.45 -15.88
CA MET A 40 0.41 -20.38 -16.93
C MET A 40 -0.31 -19.65 -18.08
N SER A 41 -1.17 -18.68 -17.78
CA SER A 41 -1.86 -17.89 -18.82
C SER A 41 -0.91 -17.02 -19.64
N GLN A 42 0.18 -16.52 -19.05
CA GLN A 42 1.22 -15.78 -19.77
C GLN A 42 2.05 -16.72 -20.65
N ASP A 43 2.43 -17.89 -20.15
CA ASP A 43 3.21 -18.88 -20.90
C ASP A 43 2.43 -19.46 -22.10
N VAL A 44 1.11 -19.66 -21.95
CA VAL A 44 0.20 -20.11 -23.04
C VAL A 44 0.23 -19.16 -24.24
N SER A 45 0.46 -17.86 -24.02
CA SER A 45 0.50 -16.86 -25.10
C SER A 45 1.74 -17.01 -25.98
N ASN A 46 2.84 -17.58 -25.45
CA ASN A 46 4.12 -17.77 -26.13
C ASN A 46 4.31 -19.21 -26.68
N MET A 47 3.34 -20.12 -26.51
CA MET A 47 3.46 -21.52 -26.91
C MET A 47 2.88 -21.83 -28.30
N GLN A 48 3.47 -22.83 -28.97
CA GLN A 48 2.99 -23.39 -30.25
C GLN A 48 1.54 -23.91 -30.16
N SER A 49 0.82 -23.83 -31.29
CA SER A 49 -0.64 -23.95 -31.35
C SER A 49 -1.24 -25.27 -30.81
N ASP A 50 -0.51 -26.39 -30.90
CA ASP A 50 -0.98 -27.69 -30.41
C ASP A 50 -0.90 -27.81 -28.89
N LYS A 51 0.23 -27.43 -28.27
CA LYS A 51 0.39 -27.43 -26.79
C LYS A 51 -0.47 -26.37 -26.10
N ARG A 52 -0.89 -25.34 -26.85
CA ARG A 52 -1.75 -24.28 -26.36
C ARG A 52 -3.13 -24.80 -25.95
N LYS A 53 -3.72 -25.72 -26.72
CA LYS A 53 -5.05 -26.28 -26.43
C LYS A 53 -5.05 -27.09 -25.13
N ASP A 54 -4.03 -27.92 -24.95
CA ASP A 54 -3.88 -28.74 -23.74
C ASP A 54 -3.60 -27.88 -22.49
N SER A 55 -2.80 -26.82 -22.65
CA SER A 55 -2.53 -25.90 -21.54
C SER A 55 -3.77 -25.09 -21.15
N VAL A 56 -4.59 -24.67 -22.12
CA VAL A 56 -5.87 -24.00 -21.87
C VAL A 56 -6.87 -24.93 -21.19
N THR A 57 -6.97 -26.20 -21.59
CA THR A 57 -7.85 -27.17 -20.92
C THR A 57 -7.39 -27.45 -19.51
N VAL A 58 -6.09 -27.56 -19.23
CA VAL A 58 -5.55 -27.69 -17.86
C VAL A 58 -5.93 -26.47 -17.01
N VAL A 59 -5.75 -25.25 -17.52
CA VAL A 59 -6.12 -24.02 -16.81
C VAL A 59 -7.63 -23.97 -16.55
N ALA A 60 -8.46 -24.29 -17.56
CA ALA A 60 -9.91 -24.33 -17.43
C ALA A 60 -10.37 -25.38 -16.39
N THR A 61 -9.76 -26.56 -16.39
CA THR A 61 -10.06 -27.63 -15.43
C THR A 61 -9.66 -27.21 -14.02
N HIS A 62 -8.49 -26.57 -13.86
CA HIS A 62 -8.05 -26.06 -12.55
C HIS A 62 -8.98 -24.97 -12.02
N ILE A 63 -9.45 -24.05 -12.87
CA ILE A 63 -10.45 -23.03 -12.49
C ILE A 63 -11.76 -23.70 -12.08
N TYR A 64 -12.25 -24.66 -12.86
CA TYR A 64 -13.48 -25.40 -12.59
C TYR A 64 -13.42 -26.18 -11.27
N ASP A 65 -12.35 -26.93 -11.04
CA ASP A 65 -12.14 -27.70 -9.80
C ASP A 65 -11.93 -26.80 -8.59
N SER A 66 -11.28 -25.65 -8.75
CA SER A 66 -11.13 -24.67 -7.67
C SER A 66 -12.48 -24.08 -7.28
N LEU A 67 -13.32 -23.71 -8.27
CA LEU A 67 -14.69 -23.22 -8.02
C LEU A 67 -15.57 -24.29 -7.37
N LYS A 68 -15.44 -25.55 -7.80
CA LYS A 68 -16.18 -26.70 -7.24
C LYS A 68 -15.76 -27.00 -5.79
N THR A 69 -14.47 -26.94 -5.50
CA THR A 69 -13.91 -27.13 -4.15
C THR A 69 -14.36 -26.00 -3.22
N GLN A 70 -14.34 -24.76 -3.71
CA GLN A 70 -14.86 -23.60 -2.99
C GLN A 70 -16.36 -23.77 -2.67
N ARG A 71 -17.16 -24.30 -3.60
CA ARG A 71 -18.58 -24.62 -3.37
C ARG A 71 -18.80 -25.66 -2.27
N ASN A 72 -17.91 -26.66 -2.14
CA ASN A 72 -18.05 -27.76 -1.19
C ASN A 72 -17.56 -27.42 0.23
N LEU A 73 -16.41 -26.73 0.38
CA LEU A 73 -15.90 -26.27 1.67
C LEU A 73 -16.86 -25.27 2.35
N MET A 74 -17.56 -24.47 1.56
CA MET A 74 -18.42 -23.40 2.06
C MET A 74 -19.78 -23.88 2.62
N ARG A 75 -20.15 -25.15 2.38
CA ARG A 75 -21.40 -25.77 2.87
C ARG A 75 -21.44 -25.94 4.41
N ARG A 76 -20.31 -25.76 5.10
CA ARG A 76 -20.17 -25.99 6.55
C ARG A 76 -20.41 -24.76 7.45
N ASN A 77 -20.46 -23.53 6.92
CA ASN A 77 -20.59 -22.31 7.74
C ASN A 77 -21.79 -21.42 7.32
N PRO A 78 -22.66 -21.00 8.25
CA PRO A 78 -23.88 -20.23 7.95
C PRO A 78 -23.62 -18.78 7.50
N ILE A 79 -22.47 -18.20 7.85
CA ILE A 79 -22.03 -16.87 7.38
C ILE A 79 -21.75 -16.88 5.86
N SER A 80 -21.62 -18.06 5.26
CA SER A 80 -21.30 -18.23 3.84
C SER A 80 -22.49 -18.12 2.89
N LEU A 81 -23.71 -18.07 3.41
CA LEU A 81 -24.93 -17.92 2.59
C LEU A 81 -24.98 -16.56 1.87
N LEU A 82 -24.35 -15.52 2.42
CA LEU A 82 -24.22 -14.20 1.78
C LEU A 82 -23.14 -14.18 0.67
N LEU A 83 -22.25 -15.19 0.64
CA LEU A 83 -21.08 -15.30 -0.24
C LEU A 83 -21.31 -16.28 -1.42
N TYR A 84 -22.58 -16.44 -1.81
CA TYR A 84 -23.11 -17.54 -2.64
C TYR A 84 -22.74 -17.51 -4.14
N LYS A 85 -22.07 -16.46 -4.64
CA LYS A 85 -21.98 -16.16 -6.09
C LYS A 85 -20.61 -15.71 -6.59
N GLY A 86 -19.53 -16.46 -6.42
CA GLY A 86 -18.19 -16.06 -6.95
C GLY A 86 -17.65 -14.71 -6.45
N PHE A 87 -18.43 -14.03 -5.61
CA PHE A 87 -18.23 -12.68 -5.08
C PHE A 87 -17.24 -12.70 -3.93
N TYR A 88 -16.93 -13.88 -3.39
CA TYR A 88 -15.94 -14.03 -2.32
C TYR A 88 -14.55 -13.54 -2.74
N LEU A 89 -14.09 -13.90 -3.95
CA LEU A 89 -12.77 -13.49 -4.45
C LEU A 89 -12.72 -11.99 -4.73
N THR A 90 -13.77 -11.44 -5.35
CA THR A 90 -13.87 -10.00 -5.61
C THR A 90 -14.00 -9.21 -4.30
N LEU A 91 -14.81 -9.68 -3.34
CA LEU A 91 -14.91 -9.07 -2.02
C LEU A 91 -13.58 -9.11 -1.26
N LEU A 92 -12.88 -10.25 -1.27
CA LEU A 92 -11.58 -10.40 -0.63
C LEU A 92 -10.54 -9.49 -1.27
N TYR A 93 -10.55 -9.36 -2.60
CA TYR A 93 -9.69 -8.43 -3.33
C TYR A 93 -9.96 -6.97 -2.97
N ILE A 94 -11.23 -6.55 -2.95
CA ILE A 94 -11.64 -5.19 -2.54
C ILE A 94 -11.30 -4.93 -1.06
N LEU A 95 -11.52 -5.90 -0.19
CA LEU A 95 -11.17 -5.80 1.23
C LEU A 95 -9.66 -5.62 1.42
N VAL A 96 -8.83 -6.34 0.67
CA VAL A 96 -7.38 -6.15 0.71
C VAL A 96 -7.00 -4.77 0.19
N LYS A 97 -7.61 -4.28 -0.90
CA LYS A 97 -7.41 -2.90 -1.37
C LYS A 97 -7.78 -1.87 -0.29
N PHE A 98 -8.85 -2.12 0.47
CA PHE A 98 -9.22 -1.28 1.60
C PHE A 98 -8.18 -1.32 2.73
N ILE A 99 -7.64 -2.50 3.05
CA ILE A 99 -6.52 -2.64 4.01
C ILE A 99 -5.30 -1.83 3.55
N TYR A 100 -4.98 -1.80 2.25
CA TYR A 100 -3.89 -0.96 1.73
C TYR A 100 -4.13 0.54 2.00
N VAL A 101 -5.35 1.04 1.78
CA VAL A 101 -5.70 2.44 2.06
C VAL A 101 -5.61 2.73 3.55
N LEU A 102 -6.18 1.87 4.40
CA LEU A 102 -6.14 2.03 5.86
C LEU A 102 -4.69 2.05 6.38
N GLN A 103 -3.83 1.19 5.83
CA GLN A 103 -2.42 1.15 6.18
C GLN A 103 -1.70 2.42 5.75
N ALA A 104 -1.90 2.90 4.53
CA ALA A 104 -1.30 4.16 4.08
C ALA A 104 -1.73 5.36 4.97
N ILE A 105 -3.00 5.44 5.35
CA ILE A 105 -3.52 6.47 6.27
C ILE A 105 -2.87 6.33 7.66
N THR A 106 -2.79 5.11 8.19
CA THR A 106 -2.18 4.85 9.50
C THR A 106 -0.72 5.27 9.53
N GLN A 107 0.04 4.98 8.47
CA GLN A 107 1.44 5.41 8.34
C GLN A 107 1.58 6.94 8.28
N PHE A 108 0.67 7.62 7.58
CA PHE A 108 0.64 9.07 7.52
C PHE A 108 0.34 9.71 8.90
N VAL A 109 -0.62 9.16 9.64
CA VAL A 109 -0.93 9.61 11.01
C VAL A 109 0.24 9.35 11.96
N LEU A 110 0.88 8.18 11.87
CA LEU A 110 2.04 7.84 12.69
C LEU A 110 3.22 8.79 12.43
N LEU A 111 3.46 9.15 11.17
CA LEU A 111 4.48 10.13 10.78
C LEU A 111 4.21 11.50 11.42
N ASN A 112 2.97 12.00 11.32
CA ASN A 112 2.58 13.30 11.89
C ASN A 112 2.65 13.29 13.42
N SER A 113 2.19 12.20 14.06
CA SER A 113 2.26 12.06 15.52
C SER A 113 3.71 12.00 16.01
N PHE A 114 4.62 11.37 15.26
CA PHE A 114 6.02 11.26 15.66
C PHE A 114 6.77 12.60 15.58
N LEU A 115 6.43 13.46 14.61
CA LEU A 115 7.01 14.79 14.48
C LEU A 115 6.46 15.79 15.52
N GLY A 116 5.33 15.47 16.16
CA GLY A 116 4.72 16.33 17.19
C GLY A 116 4.19 17.65 16.63
N THR A 117 3.80 17.69 15.36
CA THR A 117 3.26 18.89 14.71
C THR A 117 1.78 19.08 15.08
N ASP A 118 1.39 20.31 15.40
CA ASP A 118 0.00 20.66 15.72
C ASP A 118 -0.96 20.47 14.53
N TYR A 119 -0.45 20.48 13.29
CA TYR A 119 -1.23 20.36 12.06
C TYR A 119 -0.74 19.23 11.16
N THR A 120 -1.66 18.48 10.54
CA THR A 120 -1.34 17.34 9.66
C THR A 120 -0.75 17.73 8.31
N PHE A 121 -0.89 19.01 7.92
CA PHE A 121 -0.49 19.56 6.63
C PHE A 121 0.77 20.43 6.68
N TRP A 122 1.59 20.27 7.73
CA TRP A 122 2.86 21.00 7.90
C TRP A 122 3.81 20.87 6.68
N GLY A 123 3.74 19.75 5.94
CA GLY A 123 4.58 19.54 4.76
C GLY A 123 4.38 20.58 3.64
N PHE A 124 3.16 21.10 3.47
CA PHE A 124 2.88 22.20 2.53
C PHE A 124 3.45 23.53 3.03
N GLU A 125 3.37 23.79 4.34
CA GLU A 125 3.83 25.03 4.96
C GLU A 125 5.36 25.13 4.88
N ILE A 126 6.07 24.06 5.24
CA ILE A 126 7.54 24.05 5.14
C ILE A 126 8.00 24.19 3.69
N LEU A 127 7.29 23.60 2.73
CA LEU A 127 7.61 23.79 1.30
C LEU A 127 7.40 25.25 0.87
N ARG A 128 6.32 25.88 1.33
CA ARG A 128 6.06 27.31 1.10
C ARG A 128 7.13 28.19 1.74
N ASP A 129 7.56 27.87 2.96
CA ASP A 129 8.59 28.65 3.65
C ASP A 129 9.96 28.49 3.00
N LEU A 130 10.29 27.28 2.54
CA LEU A 130 11.51 27.02 1.78
C LEU A 130 11.51 27.74 0.42
N ALA A 131 10.35 27.76 -0.28
CA ALA A 131 10.20 28.50 -1.54
C ALA A 131 10.31 30.02 -1.37
N ASN A 132 9.88 30.54 -0.21
CA ASN A 132 9.98 31.95 0.13
C ASN A 132 11.32 32.34 0.79
N GLY A 133 12.25 31.37 0.95
CA GLY A 133 13.56 31.62 1.57
C GLY A 133 13.51 31.92 3.06
N ARG A 134 12.43 31.57 3.77
CA ARG A 134 12.35 31.72 5.22
C ARG A 134 13.21 30.66 5.91
N GLU A 135 14.08 31.08 6.82
CA GLU A 135 14.96 30.18 7.55
C GLU A 135 14.28 29.54 8.77
N TRP A 136 14.83 28.40 9.19
CA TRP A 136 14.42 27.59 10.35
C TRP A 136 14.40 28.36 11.69
N GLN A 137 15.11 29.49 11.78
CA GLN A 137 15.14 30.33 12.99
C GLN A 137 13.78 30.97 13.30
N GLU A 138 12.94 31.18 12.28
CA GLU A 138 11.62 31.80 12.45
C GLU A 138 10.47 30.79 12.53
N SER A 139 10.64 29.59 11.96
CA SER A 139 9.60 28.56 11.96
C SER A 139 9.56 27.70 13.23
N GLY A 140 10.65 27.70 14.03
CA GLY A 140 10.74 26.93 15.29
C GLY A 140 10.79 25.40 15.12
N HIS A 141 10.54 24.91 13.91
CA HIS A 141 10.61 23.49 13.57
C HIS A 141 12.03 23.10 13.17
N PHE A 142 12.53 22.01 13.76
CA PHE A 142 13.85 21.44 13.50
C PHE A 142 15.04 22.41 13.70
N PRO A 143 15.40 22.77 14.96
CA PRO A 143 16.54 23.64 15.24
C PRO A 143 17.87 23.01 14.83
N ARG A 144 18.71 23.77 14.12
CA ARG A 144 20.06 23.33 13.70
C ARG A 144 21.12 23.62 14.75
N VAL A 145 20.80 24.49 15.71
CA VAL A 145 21.65 24.87 16.84
C VAL A 145 20.85 24.75 18.13
N THR A 146 21.43 24.12 19.15
CA THR A 146 20.81 23.92 20.47
C THR A 146 21.81 24.25 21.57
N MET A 147 21.33 24.64 22.77
CA MET A 147 22.16 24.78 23.96
C MET A 147 22.17 23.47 24.73
N CYS A 148 23.36 22.98 25.07
CA CYS A 148 23.55 21.76 25.84
C CYS A 148 24.19 22.10 27.19
N ASP A 149 23.54 21.62 28.26
CA ASP A 149 24.02 21.81 29.62
C ASP A 149 24.75 20.56 30.08
N PHE A 150 25.98 20.73 30.59
CA PHE A 150 26.76 19.66 31.17
C PHE A 150 27.23 20.02 32.57
N ASP A 151 27.12 19.05 33.48
CA ASP A 151 27.55 19.19 34.87
C ASP A 151 28.94 18.57 35.03
N VAL A 152 29.94 19.41 35.32
CA VAL A 152 31.30 18.97 35.66
C VAL A 152 31.44 18.94 37.17
N ARG A 153 31.98 17.84 37.71
CA ARG A 153 32.29 17.74 39.14
C ARG A 153 33.76 18.09 39.37
N VAL A 154 34.00 19.12 40.17
CA VAL A 154 35.35 19.52 40.60
C VAL A 154 35.34 19.67 42.12
N LEU A 155 36.29 19.03 42.80
CA LEU A 155 36.45 19.09 44.27
C LEU A 155 35.16 18.73 45.06
N GLY A 156 34.33 17.83 44.52
CA GLY A 156 33.07 17.41 45.13
C GLY A 156 31.88 18.33 44.87
N ASN A 157 32.07 19.49 44.25
CA ASN A 157 30.99 20.40 43.86
C ASN A 157 30.59 20.22 42.38
N LYS A 158 29.30 20.37 42.07
CA LYS A 158 28.77 20.30 40.70
C LYS A 158 28.72 21.71 40.10
N HIS A 159 29.45 21.92 39.01
CA HIS A 159 29.41 23.15 38.23
C HIS A 159 28.71 22.88 36.90
N ARG A 160 27.66 23.65 36.61
CA ARG A 160 26.88 23.53 35.37
C ARG A 160 27.42 24.53 34.34
N HIS A 161 27.71 24.03 33.16
CA HIS A 161 28.18 24.82 32.02
C HIS A 161 27.23 24.62 30.83
N THR A 162 27.00 25.69 30.07
CA THR A 162 26.11 25.70 28.91
C THR A 162 26.94 25.98 27.66
N VAL A 163 26.87 25.10 26.64
CA VAL A 163 27.59 25.27 25.38
C VAL A 163 26.66 25.16 24.18
N GLN A 164 27.03 25.84 23.09
CA GLN A 164 26.31 25.77 21.84
C GLN A 164 26.71 24.51 21.06
N CYS A 165 25.72 23.68 20.71
CA CYS A 165 25.90 22.47 19.92
C CYS A 165 25.20 22.61 18.56
N VAL A 166 25.87 22.15 17.50
CA VAL A 166 25.30 22.09 16.14
C VAL A 166 24.76 20.70 15.88
N LEU A 167 23.47 20.60 15.53
CA LEU A 167 22.76 19.35 15.27
C LEU A 167 22.66 19.09 13.76
N MET A 168 23.75 18.59 13.17
CA MET A 168 23.79 18.26 11.73
C MET A 168 22.73 17.20 11.35
N ILE A 169 22.44 16.25 12.25
CA ILE A 169 21.43 15.19 12.01
C ILE A 169 20.03 15.75 11.73
N ASN A 170 19.72 16.93 12.27
CA ASN A 170 18.40 17.51 12.14
C ASN A 170 18.15 18.07 10.74
N MET A 171 19.21 18.57 10.09
CA MET A 171 19.17 19.01 8.70
C MET A 171 18.86 17.83 7.75
N PHE A 172 19.43 16.65 8.02
CA PHE A 172 19.10 15.44 7.25
C PHE A 172 17.65 15.00 7.49
N ASN A 173 17.22 14.96 8.75
CA ASN A 173 15.84 14.58 9.10
C ASN A 173 14.82 15.51 8.46
N GLU A 174 15.02 16.83 8.47
CA GLU A 174 14.16 17.81 7.80
C GLU A 174 13.88 17.41 6.34
N LYS A 175 14.93 17.07 5.57
CA LYS A 175 14.79 16.72 4.16
C LYS A 175 14.14 15.35 3.95
N VAL A 176 14.52 14.35 4.74
CA VAL A 176 13.95 13.00 4.66
C VAL A 176 12.46 13.02 5.00
N TYR A 177 12.07 13.72 6.07
CA TYR A 177 10.66 13.79 6.49
C TYR A 177 9.80 14.57 5.50
N LEU A 178 10.31 15.66 4.91
CA LEU A 178 9.61 16.36 3.84
C LEU A 178 9.37 15.43 2.65
N PHE A 179 10.41 14.71 2.19
CA PHE A 179 10.27 13.76 1.10
C PHE A 179 9.25 12.66 1.42
N LEU A 180 9.35 12.03 2.60
CA LEU A 180 8.44 10.95 3.02
C LEU A 180 6.99 11.42 3.14
N TRP A 181 6.76 12.63 3.65
CA TRP A 181 5.42 13.18 3.79
C TRP A 181 4.71 13.31 2.44
N TRP A 182 5.39 13.90 1.45
CA TRP A 182 4.87 14.02 0.08
C TRP A 182 4.72 12.67 -0.62
N TRP A 183 5.68 11.77 -0.40
CA TRP A 183 5.65 10.42 -0.95
C TRP A 183 4.45 9.62 -0.43
N ILE A 184 4.23 9.60 0.88
CA ILE A 184 3.09 8.89 1.48
C ILE A 184 1.77 9.51 1.03
N LEU A 185 1.68 10.84 0.90
CA LEU A 185 0.50 11.50 0.34
C LEU A 185 0.19 11.02 -1.08
N LEU A 186 1.20 10.92 -1.95
CA LEU A 186 1.03 10.38 -3.31
C LEU A 186 0.57 8.92 -3.27
N VAL A 187 1.19 8.09 -2.41
CA VAL A 187 0.80 6.69 -2.25
C VAL A 187 -0.65 6.55 -1.79
N ILE A 188 -1.12 7.41 -0.87
CA ILE A 188 -2.53 7.45 -0.45
C ILE A 188 -3.43 7.76 -1.65
N LEU A 189 -3.13 8.81 -2.42
CA LEU A 189 -3.93 9.17 -3.60
C LEU A 189 -3.98 8.04 -4.65
N ALA A 190 -2.83 7.41 -4.93
CA ALA A 190 -2.74 6.31 -5.89
C ALA A 190 -3.49 5.06 -5.41
N THR A 191 -3.42 4.74 -4.11
CA THR A 191 -4.13 3.58 -3.54
C THR A 191 -5.64 3.80 -3.47
N ILE A 192 -6.09 5.02 -3.16
CA ILE A 192 -7.50 5.40 -3.23
C ILE A 192 -8.01 5.32 -4.67
N ALA A 193 -7.28 5.88 -5.64
CA ALA A 193 -7.64 5.79 -7.06
C ALA A 193 -7.74 4.33 -7.52
N SER A 194 -6.81 3.47 -7.09
CA SER A 194 -6.87 2.03 -7.35
C SER A 194 -8.11 1.38 -6.73
N LEU A 195 -8.44 1.71 -5.48
CA LEU A 195 -9.63 1.18 -4.82
C LEU A 195 -10.91 1.61 -5.55
N VAL A 196 -11.04 2.88 -5.93
CA VAL A 196 -12.21 3.39 -6.66
C VAL A 196 -12.33 2.71 -8.02
N TYR A 197 -11.23 2.60 -8.78
CA TYR A 197 -11.22 1.91 -10.07
C TYR A 197 -11.74 0.47 -9.96
N TRP A 198 -11.18 -0.31 -9.03
CA TRP A 198 -11.58 -1.70 -8.84
C TRP A 198 -12.98 -1.86 -8.24
N TYR A 199 -13.40 -0.92 -7.40
CA TYR A 199 -14.77 -0.85 -6.91
C TYR A 199 -15.76 -0.62 -8.06
N CYS A 200 -15.55 0.40 -8.90
CA CYS A 200 -16.39 0.63 -10.07
C CYS A 200 -16.41 -0.59 -11.02
N MET A 201 -15.25 -1.19 -11.28
CA MET A 201 -15.16 -2.39 -12.12
C MET A 201 -15.89 -3.61 -11.53
N SER A 202 -15.87 -3.78 -10.20
CA SER A 202 -16.45 -4.96 -9.54
C SER A 202 -17.96 -4.85 -9.29
N PHE A 203 -18.50 -3.63 -9.18
CA PHE A 203 -19.89 -3.40 -8.83
C PHE A 203 -20.76 -2.91 -10.01
N LEU A 204 -20.19 -2.33 -11.07
CA LEU A 204 -20.94 -2.02 -12.28
C LEU A 204 -20.94 -3.22 -13.22
N GLU A 205 -22.01 -4.01 -13.18
CA GLU A 205 -22.23 -5.15 -14.10
C GLU A 205 -22.07 -4.73 -15.58
N THR A 206 -22.53 -3.54 -15.95
CA THR A 206 -22.41 -3.00 -17.32
C THR A 206 -20.95 -2.87 -17.79
N GLN A 207 -20.04 -2.51 -16.88
CA GLN A 207 -18.60 -2.40 -17.18
C GLN A 207 -17.93 -3.77 -17.30
N GLN A 208 -18.37 -4.74 -16.47
CA GLN A 208 -17.88 -6.12 -16.56
C GLN A 208 -18.22 -6.75 -17.91
N TYR A 209 -19.47 -6.61 -18.35
CA TYR A 209 -19.89 -7.10 -19.67
C TYR A 209 -19.17 -6.37 -20.80
N SER A 210 -19.01 -5.04 -20.73
CA SER A 210 -18.30 -4.28 -21.76
C SER A 210 -16.84 -4.68 -21.88
N PHE A 211 -16.15 -4.91 -20.76
CA PHE A 211 -14.75 -5.35 -20.74
C PHE A 211 -14.59 -6.75 -21.35
N ILE A 212 -15.43 -7.70 -20.95
CA ILE A 212 -15.42 -9.07 -21.51
C ILE A 212 -15.75 -9.05 -22.99
N ALA A 213 -16.77 -8.27 -23.40
CA ALA A 213 -17.17 -8.12 -24.80
C ALA A 213 -16.07 -7.51 -25.66
N GLN A 214 -15.34 -6.51 -25.14
CA GLN A 214 -14.21 -5.88 -25.84
C GLN A 214 -13.05 -6.86 -26.02
N TYR A 215 -12.72 -7.65 -25.00
CA TYR A 215 -11.71 -8.71 -25.11
C TYR A 215 -12.12 -9.79 -26.11
N LEU A 216 -13.36 -10.28 -26.04
CA LEU A 216 -13.86 -11.29 -26.98
C LEU A 216 -13.92 -10.77 -28.44
N ARG A 217 -14.17 -9.47 -28.63
CA ARG A 217 -14.10 -8.82 -29.95
C ARG A 217 -12.66 -8.74 -30.47
N VAL A 218 -11.68 -8.43 -29.62
CA VAL A 218 -10.24 -8.44 -29.99
C VAL A 218 -9.78 -9.84 -30.40
N TYR A 219 -10.29 -10.88 -29.75
CA TYR A 219 -10.00 -12.28 -30.12
C TYR A 219 -10.80 -12.81 -31.32
N GLY A 220 -11.68 -12.00 -31.93
CA GLY A 220 -12.49 -12.40 -33.08
C GLY A 220 -13.53 -13.47 -32.79
N LEU A 221 -13.89 -13.69 -31.52
CA LEU A 221 -14.89 -14.69 -31.10
C LEU A 221 -16.32 -14.12 -31.09
N LEU A 222 -16.43 -12.79 -31.14
CA LEU A 222 -17.67 -12.06 -31.32
C LEU A 222 -17.59 -11.36 -32.68
N ASP A 223 -17.98 -12.07 -33.73
CA ASP A 223 -18.34 -11.42 -34.98
C ASP A 223 -19.48 -10.44 -34.68
N GLY A 224 -19.29 -9.19 -35.07
CA GLY A 224 -20.35 -8.20 -35.01
C GLY A 224 -21.53 -8.74 -35.80
N GLN A 225 -22.57 -9.21 -35.09
CA GLN A 225 -23.89 -9.31 -35.68
C GLN A 225 -24.26 -7.91 -36.12
N GLY A 226 -24.19 -7.70 -37.43
CA GLY A 226 -24.54 -6.44 -38.06
C GLY A 226 -25.92 -6.00 -37.58
N LYS A 227 -25.97 -4.74 -37.16
CA LYS A 227 -26.99 -3.77 -37.54
C LYS A 227 -26.33 -2.42 -37.61
#